data_AF-A0A7S4W5X2-F1
#
_entry.id   AF-A0A7S4W5X2-F1
#
_cell.length_a   1.000
_cell.length_b   1.000
_cell.length_c   1.000
_cell.angle_alpha   90.00
_cell.angle_beta   90.00
_cell.angle_gamma   90.00
#
_symmetry.space_group_name_H-M   'P 1'
#
loop_
_entity.id
_entity.type
_entity.pdbx_description
1 polymer ?
#
loop_
_entity_poly.entity_id
_entity_poly.type
_entity_poly.pdbx_seq_one_letter_code
_entity_poly.pdbx_strand_id
1 'polypeptide(L)'
;DYKTTQEQQAVQEQHALRQQEEQYLEEEEDNEEEEYVEEDEDEEEEFNPYLFIKTLPTYSTIVPNPHHRICLPPKHPLSPPIALVLDLDETLVHCTVEPTPDADMVFPVVFNGIQYQVHVRTRPYLREFLEAVVDKFEVIVFTASQRVYADELLDRIDPGT
;
A
#
# COMPACT_ATOMS: atom_id res chain seq x y z
N ASP A 1 -24.52 51.37 57.79
CA ASP A 1 -24.11 49.95 57.88
C ASP A 1 -24.62 49.09 56.75
N TYR A 2 -24.06 49.25 55.55
CA TYR A 2 -24.15 48.26 54.45
C TYR A 2 -22.99 48.45 53.45
N LYS A 3 -22.54 49.70 53.23
CA LYS A 3 -21.46 50.02 52.29
C LYS A 3 -20.05 49.65 52.78
N THR A 4 -19.72 49.93 54.04
CA THR A 4 -18.38 49.63 54.61
C THR A 4 -18.09 48.14 54.71
N THR A 5 -19.14 47.32 54.90
CA THR A 5 -19.02 45.85 54.98
C THR A 5 -18.76 45.22 53.61
N GLN A 6 -19.33 45.78 52.54
CA GLN A 6 -19.09 45.32 51.16
C GLN A 6 -17.68 45.68 50.66
N GLU A 7 -17.17 46.88 51.00
CA GLU A 7 -15.80 47.26 50.64
C GLU A 7 -14.75 46.38 51.35
N GLN A 8 -14.99 46.00 52.60
CA GLN A 8 -14.09 45.10 53.34
C GLN A 8 -14.11 43.67 52.78
N GLN A 9 -15.27 43.18 52.33
CA GLN A 9 -15.38 41.88 51.66
C GLN A 9 -14.66 41.86 50.31
N ALA A 10 -14.80 42.90 49.50
CA ALA A 10 -14.13 42.99 48.20
C ALA A 10 -12.59 43.03 48.32
N VAL A 11 -12.05 43.70 49.34
CA VAL A 11 -10.60 43.73 49.59
C VAL A 11 -10.08 42.37 50.07
N GLN A 12 -10.87 41.63 50.86
CA GLN A 12 -10.52 40.27 51.28
C GLN A 12 -10.54 39.29 50.09
N GLU A 13 -11.51 39.39 49.19
CA GLU A 13 -11.57 38.59 47.95
C GLU A 13 -10.38 38.86 47.03
N GLN A 14 -10.01 40.13 46.83
CA GLN A 14 -8.84 40.47 46.02
C GLN A 14 -7.51 39.99 46.61
N HIS A 15 -7.41 39.93 47.94
CA HIS A 15 -6.22 39.40 48.59
C HIS A 15 -6.15 37.86 48.48
N ALA A 16 -7.29 37.18 48.60
CA ALA A 16 -7.38 35.73 48.41
C ALA A 16 -7.03 35.32 46.98
N LEU A 17 -7.51 36.05 45.96
CA LEU A 17 -7.19 35.80 44.56
C LEU A 17 -5.70 35.98 44.25
N ARG A 18 -5.07 37.03 44.80
CA ARG A 18 -3.63 37.25 44.62
C ARG A 18 -2.78 36.14 45.24
N GLN A 19 -3.16 35.67 46.42
CA GLN A 19 -2.49 34.53 47.06
C GLN A 19 -2.66 33.24 46.26
N GLN A 20 -3.81 33.07 45.60
CA GLN A 20 -4.08 31.90 44.77
C GLN A 20 -3.30 31.95 43.46
N GLU A 21 -3.11 33.12 42.85
CA GLU A 21 -2.25 33.33 41.68
C GLU A 21 -0.77 33.12 42.00
N GLU A 22 -0.29 33.63 43.15
CA GLU A 22 1.10 33.42 43.61
C GLU A 22 1.38 31.93 43.87
N GLN A 23 0.43 31.19 44.48
CA GLN A 23 0.56 29.75 44.68
C GLN A 23 0.58 28.98 43.35
N TYR A 24 -0.22 29.40 42.37
CA TYR A 24 -0.26 28.73 41.05
C TYR A 24 1.04 28.94 40.27
N LEU A 25 1.68 30.10 40.40
CA LEU A 25 2.95 30.41 39.74
C LEU A 25 4.14 29.66 40.39
N GLU A 26 4.14 29.48 41.71
CA GLU A 26 5.14 28.64 42.40
C GLU A 26 4.99 27.16 42.01
N GLU A 27 3.76 26.65 41.81
CA GLU A 27 3.52 25.27 41.36
C GLU A 27 3.95 25.02 39.90
N GLU A 28 3.95 26.03 39.03
CA GLU A 28 4.42 25.91 37.64
C GLU A 28 5.96 25.95 37.54
N GLU A 29 6.65 26.75 38.38
CA GLU A 29 8.12 26.82 38.38
C GLU A 29 8.79 25.50 38.86
N ASP A 30 8.15 24.74 39.75
CA ASP A 30 8.65 23.45 40.24
C ASP A 30 8.45 22.28 39.24
N ASN A 31 7.70 22.50 38.15
CA ASN A 31 7.32 21.45 37.20
C ASN A 31 8.14 21.43 35.89
N GLU A 32 9.16 22.30 35.76
CA GLU A 32 10.01 22.41 34.56
C GLU A 32 11.28 21.53 34.57
N GLU A 33 11.52 20.72 35.60
CA GLU A 33 12.62 19.73 35.60
C GLU A 33 12.18 18.40 34.95
N GLU A 34 11.80 18.41 33.67
CA GLU A 34 11.72 17.19 32.87
C GLU A 34 13.14 16.79 32.40
N GLU A 35 13.66 15.74 33.01
CA GLU A 35 14.90 15.05 32.64
C GLU A 35 14.80 14.51 31.19
N TYR A 36 15.59 15.07 30.27
CA TYR A 36 15.72 14.55 28.90
C TYR A 36 16.31 13.14 28.95
N VAL A 37 15.44 12.13 28.90
CA VAL A 37 15.84 10.77 28.59
C VAL A 37 16.20 10.77 27.11
N GLU A 38 17.49 10.58 26.78
CA GLU A 38 17.86 10.19 25.41
C GLU A 38 17.21 8.83 25.17
N GLU A 39 16.05 8.83 24.51
CA GLU A 39 15.55 7.63 23.87
C GLU A 39 16.63 7.23 22.86
N ASP A 40 17.32 6.13 23.12
CA ASP A 40 18.04 5.39 22.10
C ASP A 40 16.99 5.06 21.02
N GLU A 41 16.82 5.94 20.04
CA GLU A 41 16.17 5.65 18.79
C GLU A 41 17.02 4.52 18.17
N ASP A 42 16.67 3.28 18.49
CA ASP A 42 16.85 2.17 17.57
C ASP A 42 16.14 2.60 16.28
N GLU A 43 16.83 3.38 15.43
CA GLU A 43 16.48 3.60 14.04
C GLU A 43 16.43 2.21 13.42
N GLU A 44 15.28 1.55 13.48
CA GLU A 44 14.97 0.39 12.67
C GLU A 44 15.27 0.83 11.24
N GLU A 45 16.42 0.41 10.70
CA GLU A 45 16.93 0.84 9.39
C GLU A 45 15.77 0.87 8.39
N GLU A 46 15.31 2.08 8.04
CA GLU A 46 14.13 2.27 7.20
C GLU A 46 14.32 1.44 5.93
N PHE A 47 13.44 0.47 5.70
CA PHE A 47 13.59 -0.49 4.61
C PHE A 47 13.77 0.25 3.28
N ASN A 48 14.99 0.25 2.75
CA ASN A 48 15.30 0.91 1.49
C ASN A 48 15.13 -0.09 0.33
N PRO A 49 14.04 0.01 -0.48
CA PRO A 49 13.77 -0.96 -1.53
C PRO A 49 14.85 -0.97 -2.61
N TYR A 50 15.47 0.17 -2.90
CA TYR A 50 16.54 0.26 -3.89
C TYR A 50 17.83 -0.40 -3.41
N LEU A 51 18.15 -0.26 -2.12
CA LEU A 51 19.30 -0.92 -1.53
C LEU A 51 19.09 -2.43 -1.49
N PHE A 52 17.90 -2.88 -1.04
CA PHE A 52 17.52 -4.29 -1.04
C PHE A 52 17.65 -4.94 -2.41
N ILE A 53 17.13 -4.31 -3.47
CA ILE A 53 17.21 -4.85 -4.83
C ILE A 53 18.68 -4.93 -5.32
N LYS A 54 19.51 -3.94 -4.97
CA LYS A 54 20.94 -3.93 -5.32
C LYS A 54 21.74 -4.98 -4.57
N THR A 55 21.32 -5.36 -3.37
CA THR A 55 22.01 -6.35 -2.53
C THR A 55 21.50 -7.77 -2.76
N LEU A 56 20.52 -7.97 -3.65
CA LEU A 56 20.04 -9.31 -4.01
C LEU A 56 21.22 -10.18 -4.51
N PRO A 57 21.34 -11.42 -4.01
CA PRO A 57 22.37 -12.34 -4.46
C PRO A 57 22.22 -12.64 -5.95
N THR A 58 23.34 -12.90 -6.62
CA THR A 58 23.32 -13.28 -8.04
C THR A 58 22.53 -14.58 -8.24
N TYR A 59 21.83 -14.69 -9.37
CA TYR A 59 20.98 -15.84 -9.68
C TYR A 59 21.69 -17.19 -9.50
N SER A 60 22.95 -17.30 -9.92
CA SER A 60 23.78 -18.51 -9.79
C SER A 60 24.00 -18.96 -8.36
N THR A 61 23.93 -18.04 -7.40
CA THR A 61 24.14 -18.32 -5.96
C THR A 61 22.87 -18.89 -5.32
N ILE A 62 21.70 -18.55 -5.87
CA ILE A 62 20.39 -18.98 -5.36
C ILE A 62 19.92 -20.27 -6.05
N VAL A 63 20.29 -20.46 -7.31
CA VAL A 63 19.87 -21.62 -8.12
C VAL A 63 21.09 -22.48 -8.47
N PRO A 64 21.42 -23.50 -7.65
CA PRO A 64 22.64 -24.30 -7.82
C PRO A 64 22.63 -25.20 -9.08
N ASN A 65 21.49 -25.34 -9.76
CA ASN A 65 21.39 -26.07 -11.02
C ASN A 65 20.48 -25.30 -12.02
N PRO A 66 21.07 -24.52 -12.94
CA PRO A 66 20.31 -23.67 -13.87
C PRO A 66 19.55 -24.45 -14.95
N HIS A 67 19.61 -25.80 -14.97
CA HIS A 67 18.78 -26.64 -15.85
C HIS A 67 17.31 -26.70 -15.44
N HIS A 68 16.78 -25.62 -14.84
CA HIS A 68 15.36 -25.49 -14.58
C HIS A 68 14.58 -25.79 -15.87
N ARG A 69 13.64 -26.72 -15.74
CA ARG A 69 12.70 -27.04 -16.81
C ARG A 69 12.05 -25.74 -17.23
N ILE A 70 12.07 -25.46 -18.53
CA ILE A 70 11.28 -24.38 -19.10
C ILE A 70 9.83 -24.63 -18.64
N CYS A 71 9.31 -23.75 -17.78
CA CYS A 71 7.95 -23.88 -17.22
C CYS A 71 6.88 -23.48 -18.24
N LEU A 72 7.29 -23.01 -19.42
CA LEU A 72 6.40 -22.68 -20.52
C LEU A 72 5.99 -23.96 -21.27
N PRO A 73 4.72 -24.07 -21.69
CA PRO A 73 4.30 -25.09 -22.63
C PRO A 73 5.13 -25.06 -23.92
N PRO A 74 5.19 -26.16 -24.68
CA PRO A 74 5.80 -26.15 -26.00
C PRO A 74 5.15 -25.08 -26.89
N LYS A 75 5.99 -24.27 -27.53
CA LYS A 75 5.59 -23.24 -28.49
C LYS A 75 4.83 -23.84 -29.67
N HIS A 76 3.72 -23.22 -30.05
CA HIS A 76 2.98 -23.64 -31.23
C HIS A 76 3.77 -23.31 -32.53
N PRO A 77 3.81 -24.20 -33.55
CA PRO A 77 4.64 -23.98 -34.74
C PRO A 77 4.34 -22.71 -35.55
N LEU A 78 3.11 -22.20 -35.43
CA LEU A 78 2.68 -20.97 -36.11
C LEU A 78 2.90 -19.70 -35.27
N SER A 79 3.31 -19.82 -34.01
CA SER A 79 3.53 -18.66 -33.15
C SER A 79 4.74 -17.84 -33.61
N PRO A 80 4.69 -16.49 -33.49
CA PRO A 80 5.83 -15.63 -33.81
C PRO A 80 7.08 -16.04 -33.01
N PRO A 81 8.31 -15.87 -33.52
CA PRO A 81 9.52 -16.46 -32.94
C PRO A 81 9.88 -15.90 -31.55
N ILE A 82 9.58 -14.64 -31.29
CA ILE A 82 9.90 -13.95 -30.03
C ILE A 82 8.73 -14.10 -29.06
N ALA A 83 9.01 -14.50 -27.83
CA ALA A 83 8.03 -14.52 -26.75
C ALA A 83 7.99 -13.16 -26.04
N LEU A 84 6.79 -12.63 -25.82
CA LEU A 84 6.54 -11.44 -25.01
C LEU A 84 5.82 -11.89 -23.73
N VAL A 85 6.56 -11.90 -22.63
CA VAL A 85 6.01 -12.25 -21.31
C VAL A 85 5.45 -10.98 -20.66
N LEU A 86 4.17 -11.01 -20.27
CA LEU A 86 3.45 -9.90 -19.68
C LEU A 86 2.95 -10.27 -18.28
N ASP A 87 3.12 -9.35 -17.33
CA ASP A 87 2.42 -9.41 -16.05
C ASP A 87 1.00 -8.82 -16.19
N LEU A 88 0.13 -9.07 -15.21
CA LEU A 88 -1.26 -8.59 -15.17
C LEU A 88 -1.43 -7.37 -14.28
N ASP A 89 -1.37 -7.57 -12.97
CA ASP A 89 -1.68 -6.55 -11.97
C ASP A 89 -0.61 -5.44 -11.97
N GLU A 90 -1.05 -4.19 -11.92
CA GLU A 90 -0.22 -2.99 -12.06
C GLU A 90 0.54 -2.88 -13.40
N THR A 91 0.27 -3.77 -14.35
CA THR A 91 0.90 -3.78 -15.69
C THR A 91 -0.12 -3.59 -16.81
N LEU A 92 -1.13 -4.44 -16.88
CA LEU A 92 -2.22 -4.38 -17.86
C LEU A 92 -3.52 -3.86 -17.23
N VAL A 93 -3.70 -4.11 -15.94
CA VAL A 93 -4.89 -3.74 -15.18
C VAL A 93 -4.52 -3.34 -13.76
N HIS A 94 -5.44 -2.66 -13.08
CA HIS A 94 -5.39 -2.42 -11.65
C HIS A 94 -6.68 -2.97 -11.03
N CYS A 95 -6.56 -3.80 -10.00
CA CYS A 95 -7.68 -4.56 -9.44
C CYS A 95 -7.75 -4.41 -7.92
N THR A 96 -8.98 -4.32 -7.38
CA THR A 96 -9.22 -4.19 -5.94
C THR A 96 -10.51 -4.90 -5.54
N VAL A 97 -10.61 -5.30 -4.27
CA VAL A 97 -11.86 -5.80 -3.67
C VAL A 97 -12.70 -4.66 -3.07
N GLU A 98 -12.13 -3.47 -2.98
CA GLU A 98 -12.83 -2.28 -2.50
C GLU A 98 -13.77 -1.74 -3.58
N PRO A 99 -15.02 -1.39 -3.23
CA PRO A 99 -15.97 -0.83 -4.19
C PRO A 99 -15.41 0.42 -4.87
N THR A 100 -15.23 0.34 -6.19
CA THR A 100 -14.65 1.40 -7.01
C THR A 100 -15.68 1.90 -8.03
N PRO A 101 -16.11 3.19 -7.97
CA PRO A 101 -17.16 3.72 -8.85
C PRO A 101 -16.77 3.80 -10.34
N ASP A 102 -15.48 3.99 -10.64
CA ASP A 102 -14.90 4.13 -11.97
C ASP A 102 -14.29 2.82 -12.50
N ALA A 103 -14.72 1.67 -11.98
CA ALA A 103 -14.28 0.38 -12.49
C ALA A 103 -14.81 0.14 -13.92
N ASP A 104 -13.95 -0.34 -14.82
CA ASP A 104 -14.32 -0.73 -16.18
C ASP A 104 -15.11 -2.04 -16.20
N MET A 105 -14.80 -2.94 -15.27
CA MET A 105 -15.51 -4.21 -15.09
C MET A 105 -15.49 -4.67 -13.64
N VAL A 106 -16.49 -5.48 -13.30
CA VAL A 106 -16.65 -6.04 -11.95
C VAL A 106 -17.07 -7.51 -12.09
N PHE A 107 -16.37 -8.42 -11.42
CA PHE A 107 -16.70 -9.85 -11.47
C PHE A 107 -16.43 -10.57 -10.14
N PRO A 108 -17.20 -11.61 -9.82
CA PRO A 108 -17.00 -12.36 -8.58
C PRO A 108 -15.88 -13.40 -8.74
N VAL A 109 -15.05 -13.56 -7.71
CA VAL A 109 -14.05 -14.64 -7.62
C VAL A 109 -14.23 -15.37 -6.30
N VAL A 110 -14.24 -16.70 -6.34
CA VAL A 110 -14.29 -17.53 -5.13
C VAL A 110 -12.86 -17.90 -4.73
N PHE A 111 -12.44 -17.48 -3.54
CA PHE A 111 -11.14 -17.81 -2.95
C PHE A 111 -11.35 -18.32 -1.52
N ASN A 112 -10.78 -19.50 -1.22
CA ASN A 112 -10.95 -20.18 0.07
C ASN A 112 -12.41 -20.32 0.54
N GLY A 113 -13.34 -20.53 -0.41
CA GLY A 113 -14.78 -20.67 -0.13
C GLY A 113 -15.50 -19.36 0.16
N ILE A 114 -14.81 -18.21 0.09
CA ILE A 114 -15.38 -16.88 0.22
C ILE A 114 -15.46 -16.25 -1.17
N GLN A 115 -16.61 -15.64 -1.48
CA GLN A 115 -16.79 -14.90 -2.72
C GLN A 115 -16.36 -13.44 -2.53
N TYR A 116 -15.44 -12.97 -3.36
CA TYR A 116 -14.96 -11.60 -3.42
C TYR A 116 -15.48 -10.93 -4.69
N GLN A 117 -15.88 -9.66 -4.58
CA GLN A 117 -16.23 -8.85 -5.74
C GLN A 117 -14.98 -8.08 -6.18
N VAL A 118 -14.42 -8.44 -7.33
CA VAL A 118 -13.23 -7.79 -7.87
C VAL A 118 -13.66 -6.66 -8.79
N HIS A 119 -13.17 -5.45 -8.51
CA HIS A 119 -13.31 -4.25 -9.31
C HIS A 119 -12.02 -4.02 -10.11
N VAL A 120 -12.15 -3.85 -11.42
CA VAL A 120 -11.00 -3.79 -12.34
C VAL A 120 -11.04 -2.50 -13.13
N ARG A 121 -9.88 -1.84 -13.21
CA ARG A 121 -9.60 -0.76 -14.16
C ARG A 121 -8.55 -1.24 -15.15
N THR A 122 -8.86 -1.10 -16.42
CA THR A 122 -7.96 -1.43 -17.52
C THR A 122 -6.94 -0.31 -17.69
N ARG A 123 -5.70 -0.67 -18.01
CA ARG A 123 -4.71 0.34 -18.38
C ARG A 123 -5.15 1.02 -19.68
N PRO A 124 -5.05 2.36 -19.80
CA PRO A 124 -5.35 3.04 -21.05
C PRO A 124 -4.60 2.40 -22.23
N TYR A 125 -5.32 2.21 -23.33
CA TYR A 125 -4.83 1.57 -24.57
C TYR A 125 -4.51 0.06 -24.46
N LEU A 126 -5.03 -0.64 -23.44
CA LEU A 126 -4.82 -2.08 -23.27
C LEU A 126 -5.15 -2.87 -24.53
N ARG A 127 -6.32 -2.62 -25.12
CA ARG A 127 -6.78 -3.36 -26.31
C ARG A 127 -5.92 -3.06 -27.53
N GLU A 128 -5.64 -1.79 -27.81
CA GLU A 128 -4.77 -1.36 -28.90
C GLU A 128 -3.35 -1.92 -28.75
N PHE A 129 -2.85 -2.03 -27.51
CA PHE A 129 -1.58 -2.66 -27.21
C PHE A 129 -1.61 -4.15 -27.56
N LEU A 130 -2.60 -4.90 -27.07
CA LEU A 130 -2.73 -6.34 -27.34
C LEU A 130 -2.90 -6.63 -28.84
N GLU A 131 -3.78 -5.89 -29.52
CA GLU A 131 -3.97 -5.96 -30.98
C GLU A 131 -2.66 -5.69 -31.74
N ALA A 132 -1.84 -4.75 -31.27
CA ALA A 132 -0.58 -4.41 -31.92
C ALA A 132 0.53 -5.45 -31.72
N VAL A 133 0.50 -6.26 -30.65
CA VAL A 133 1.59 -7.20 -30.31
C VAL A 133 1.28 -8.64 -30.72
N VAL A 134 0.02 -9.04 -30.83
CA VAL A 134 -0.39 -10.44 -31.04
C VAL A 134 0.20 -11.06 -32.33
N ASP A 135 0.29 -10.29 -33.42
CA ASP A 135 0.87 -10.78 -34.69
C ASP A 135 2.41 -10.79 -34.69
N LYS A 136 3.03 -10.09 -33.74
CA LYS A 136 4.49 -9.88 -33.69
C LYS A 136 5.19 -10.80 -32.69
N PHE A 137 4.47 -11.23 -31.66
CA PHE A 137 5.01 -11.98 -30.53
C PHE A 137 4.12 -13.16 -30.16
N GLU A 138 4.73 -14.23 -29.65
CA GLU A 138 4.02 -15.18 -28.82
C GLU A 138 3.78 -14.53 -27.45
N VAL A 139 2.57 -14.01 -27.26
CA VAL A 139 2.19 -13.33 -26.02
C VAL A 139 1.92 -14.38 -24.93
N ILE A 140 2.60 -14.24 -23.80
CA ILE A 140 2.50 -15.14 -22.65
C ILE A 140 2.19 -14.31 -21.42
N VAL A 141 1.09 -14.60 -20.75
CA VAL A 141 0.78 -13.99 -19.46
C VAL A 141 1.46 -14.79 -18.36
N PHE A 142 2.25 -14.11 -17.54
CA PHE A 142 2.91 -14.70 -16.37
C PHE A 142 2.80 -13.75 -15.20
N THR A 143 1.98 -14.15 -14.23
CA THR A 143 1.66 -13.35 -13.04
C THR A 143 1.83 -14.18 -11.76
N ALA A 144 2.03 -13.50 -10.63
CA ALA A 144 2.03 -14.11 -9.30
C ALA A 144 0.60 -14.34 -8.76
N SER A 145 -0.41 -13.83 -9.46
CA SER A 145 -1.80 -13.89 -9.03
C SER A 145 -2.41 -15.28 -9.11
N GLN A 146 -3.46 -15.51 -8.31
CA GLN A 146 -4.14 -16.80 -8.24
C GLN A 146 -4.86 -17.12 -9.54
N ARG A 147 -4.77 -18.38 -9.98
CA ARG A 147 -5.34 -18.84 -11.25
C ARG A 147 -6.84 -18.53 -11.39
N VAL A 148 -7.63 -18.72 -10.34
CA VAL A 148 -9.09 -18.45 -10.36
C VAL A 148 -9.45 -17.00 -10.69
N TYR A 149 -8.56 -16.06 -10.35
CA TYR A 149 -8.71 -14.66 -10.70
C TYR A 149 -8.14 -14.36 -12.09
N ALA A 150 -6.93 -14.86 -12.38
CA ALA A 150 -6.26 -14.61 -13.65
C ALA A 150 -7.05 -15.16 -14.84
N ASP A 151 -7.55 -16.40 -14.75
CA ASP A 151 -8.36 -17.03 -15.81
C ASP A 151 -9.64 -16.20 -16.06
N GLU A 152 -10.37 -15.84 -15.01
CA GLU A 152 -11.61 -15.04 -15.11
C GLU A 152 -11.37 -13.63 -15.66
N LEU A 153 -10.24 -13.00 -15.34
CA LEU A 153 -9.85 -11.70 -15.88
C LEU A 153 -9.48 -11.80 -17.36
N LEU A 154 -8.68 -12.80 -17.73
CA LEU A 154 -8.22 -13.01 -19.11
C LEU A 154 -9.38 -13.26 -20.06
N ASP A 155 -10.34 -14.10 -19.66
CA ASP A 155 -11.58 -14.36 -20.41
C ASP A 155 -12.38 -13.08 -20.72
N ARG A 156 -12.17 -12.01 -19.95
CA ARG A 156 -12.85 -10.72 -20.11
C ARG A 156 -12.08 -9.71 -20.95
N ILE A 157 -10.75 -9.69 -20.82
CA ILE A 157 -9.91 -8.71 -21.53
C ILE A 157 -9.46 -9.21 -22.91
N ASP A 158 -9.46 -10.52 -23.14
CA ASP A 158 -9.16 -11.16 -24.44
C ASP A 158 -10.14 -12.33 -24.73
N PRO A 159 -11.44 -12.05 -24.98
CA PRO A 159 -12.42 -13.09 -25.24
C PRO A 159 -12.23 -13.67 -26.66
N GLY A 160 -11.40 -14.71 -26.79
CA GLY A 160 -11.20 -15.36 -28.10
C GLY A 160 -9.93 -16.19 -28.27
N THR A 161 -9.09 -16.30 -27.25
CA THR A 161 -7.94 -17.22 -27.21
C THR A 161 -8.30 -18.60 -26.70
#